data_AF-A0A4W6CFT3-F1
#
_entry.id   AF-A0A4W6CFT3-F1
#
_cell.length_a   1.000
_cell.length_b   1.000
_cell.length_c   1.000
_cell.angle_alpha   90.00
_cell.angle_beta   90.00
_cell.angle_gamma   90.00
#
_symmetry.space_group_name_H-M   'P 1'
#
loop_
_entity.id
_entity.type
_entity.pdbx_description
1 polymer ?
#
loop_
_entity_poly.entity_id
_entity_poly.type
_entity_poly.pdbx_seq_one_letter_code
_entity_poly.pdbx_strand_id
1 'polypeptide(L)'
;MSVCLTLWLGNSLNLLIPTGDVTAAEGDTVTINCTFDLSAYSNNYLYWYKQGVNDFPKYMLQRFTIGTENNAPEFPKDRFNAEIKDKSVPLKIQKLQLSDSAVYYCALQPTVTGNTTTLYKNLWSKDNTILHNIH
;
A
#
# COMPACT_ATOMS: atom_id res chain seq x y z
N MET A 1 -22.33 -3.32 -13.00
CA MET A 1 -21.53 -4.56 -12.86
C MET A 1 -20.93 -4.56 -11.44
N SER A 2 -20.48 -5.70 -10.91
CA SER A 2 -19.94 -5.78 -9.54
C SER A 2 -18.42 -5.94 -9.55
N VAL A 3 -17.75 -5.25 -8.64
CA VAL A 3 -16.29 -5.28 -8.44
C VAL A 3 -16.01 -6.18 -7.25
N CYS A 4 -15.13 -7.17 -7.44
CA CYS A 4 -14.73 -8.10 -6.38
C CYS A 4 -13.30 -7.79 -5.95
N LEU A 5 -13.14 -7.41 -4.68
CA LEU A 5 -11.87 -7.16 -4.04
C LEU A 5 -11.61 -8.38 -3.16
N THR A 6 -10.81 -9.30 -3.67
CA THR A 6 -10.56 -10.60 -3.04
C THR A 6 -9.25 -10.55 -2.26
N LEU A 7 -9.19 -11.08 -1.04
CA LEU A 7 -7.97 -11.08 -0.24
C LEU A 7 -7.46 -12.51 -0.03
N TRP A 8 -6.44 -12.91 -0.78
CA TRP A 8 -5.89 -14.27 -0.68
C TRP A 8 -4.67 -14.37 0.23
N LEU A 9 -4.73 -15.34 1.16
CA LEU A 9 -3.75 -15.67 2.20
C LEU A 9 -2.68 -16.62 1.66
N GLY A 10 -1.41 -16.21 1.74
CA GLY A 10 -0.26 -17.10 1.60
C GLY A 10 0.44 -17.27 2.95
N ASN A 11 0.36 -18.45 3.55
CA ASN A 11 1.05 -18.76 4.81
C ASN A 11 2.57 -18.88 4.58
N SER A 12 3.28 -17.75 4.70
CA SER A 12 4.66 -17.61 5.19
C SER A 12 5.06 -16.14 5.03
N LEU A 13 5.58 -15.53 6.10
CA LEU A 13 6.06 -14.14 6.23
C LEU A 13 5.02 -13.08 6.62
N ASN A 14 4.87 -12.85 7.93
CA ASN A 14 4.54 -11.57 8.59
C ASN A 14 3.66 -10.56 7.82
N LEU A 15 2.56 -11.04 7.23
CA LEU A 15 1.61 -10.23 6.48
C LEU A 15 0.39 -9.96 7.36
N LEU A 16 0.02 -8.69 7.44
CA LEU A 16 -1.04 -8.19 8.29
C LEU A 16 -2.40 -8.35 7.59
N ILE A 17 -3.36 -8.92 8.30
CA ILE A 17 -4.61 -9.45 7.73
C ILE A 17 -5.64 -8.33 7.56
N PRO A 18 -6.18 -8.07 6.36
CA PRO A 18 -7.44 -7.36 6.18
C PRO A 18 -8.63 -8.36 6.16
N THR A 19 -9.76 -7.97 6.74
CA THR A 19 -10.94 -8.82 6.92
C THR A 19 -11.79 -8.95 5.64
N GLY A 20 -11.64 -10.08 4.93
CA GLY A 20 -12.66 -10.66 4.03
C GLY A 20 -12.83 -10.07 2.62
N ASP A 21 -13.49 -10.82 1.74
CA ASP A 21 -13.82 -10.38 0.38
C ASP A 21 -14.82 -9.22 0.42
N VAL A 22 -14.47 -8.12 -0.24
CA VAL A 22 -15.35 -6.95 -0.36
C VAL A 22 -15.93 -6.91 -1.77
N THR A 23 -17.26 -7.06 -1.87
CA THR A 23 -17.98 -6.95 -3.14
C THR A 23 -18.81 -5.68 -3.13
N ALA A 24 -18.66 -4.85 -4.15
CA ALA A 24 -19.38 -3.57 -4.28
C ALA A 24 -19.80 -3.31 -5.74
N ALA A 25 -20.67 -2.33 -5.96
CA ALA A 25 -21.05 -1.94 -7.30
C ALA A 25 -20.00 -1.00 -7.91
N GLU A 26 -19.91 -1.00 -9.24
CA GLU A 26 -19.16 0.01 -9.98
C GLU A 26 -19.66 1.43 -9.62
N GLY A 27 -18.74 2.37 -9.43
CA GLY A 27 -19.03 3.73 -8.98
C GLY A 27 -19.06 3.91 -7.46
N ASP A 28 -19.16 2.82 -6.68
CA ASP A 28 -19.17 2.90 -5.23
C ASP A 28 -17.82 3.36 -4.65
N THR A 29 -17.85 3.72 -3.36
CA THR A 29 -16.67 3.94 -2.55
C THR A 29 -16.55 2.83 -1.52
N VAL A 30 -15.38 2.22 -1.45
CA VAL A 30 -15.09 1.13 -0.50
C VAL A 30 -13.89 1.46 0.37
N THR A 31 -13.81 0.79 1.51
CA THR A 31 -12.68 0.89 2.42
C THR A 31 -12.18 -0.52 2.76
N ILE A 32 -10.90 -0.76 2.54
CA ILE A 32 -10.23 -2.03 2.87
C ILE A 32 -9.39 -1.78 4.13
N ASN A 33 -9.74 -2.45 5.23
CA ASN A 33 -9.09 -2.24 6.53
C ASN A 33 -7.90 -3.16 6.73
N CYS A 34 -6.69 -2.62 6.81
CA CYS A 34 -5.50 -3.37 7.26
C CYS A 34 -5.19 -3.02 8.72
N THR A 35 -5.08 -4.03 9.60
CA THR A 35 -4.73 -3.87 11.01
C THR A 35 -3.35 -4.44 11.30
N PHE A 36 -2.64 -3.86 12.27
CA PHE A 36 -1.28 -4.25 12.60
C PHE A 36 -0.94 -4.23 14.08
N ASP A 37 0.05 -5.05 14.47
CA ASP A 37 0.52 -5.11 15.85
C ASP A 37 1.51 -3.98 16.17
N LEU A 38 1.27 -3.32 17.31
CA LEU A 38 2.03 -2.14 17.74
C LEU A 38 3.49 -2.44 18.11
N SER A 39 3.85 -3.69 18.44
CA SER A 39 5.24 -4.06 18.71
C SER A 39 6.15 -3.77 17.51
N ALA A 40 5.59 -3.72 16.30
CA ALA A 40 6.26 -3.43 15.05
C ALA A 40 6.01 -1.99 14.55
N TYR A 41 5.46 -1.07 15.35
CA TYR A 41 4.95 0.22 14.86
C TYR A 41 5.81 1.45 15.20
N SER A 42 6.90 1.32 15.96
CA SER A 42 7.76 2.49 16.24
C SER A 42 8.48 2.94 14.96
N ASN A 43 7.94 3.98 14.28
CA ASN A 43 8.52 4.66 13.11
C ASN A 43 8.59 3.81 11.83
N ASN A 44 7.51 3.14 11.45
CA ASN A 44 7.49 2.29 10.27
C ASN A 44 6.61 2.83 9.12
N TYR A 45 7.06 2.55 7.90
CA TYR A 45 6.34 2.89 6.68
C TYR A 45 5.30 1.83 6.36
N LEU A 46 4.06 2.27 6.16
CA LEU A 46 2.97 1.40 5.73
C LEU A 46 2.80 1.49 4.23
N TYR A 47 2.77 0.33 3.57
CA TYR A 47 2.66 0.21 2.13
C TYR A 47 1.37 -0.49 1.75
N TRP A 48 0.80 -0.09 0.62
CA TRP A 48 -0.26 -0.81 -0.07
C TRP A 48 0.20 -1.26 -1.44
N TYR A 49 -0.20 -2.47 -1.82
CA TYR A 49 0.04 -3.08 -3.12
C TYR A 49 -1.26 -3.60 -3.71
N LYS A 50 -1.33 -3.61 -5.04
CA LYS A 50 -2.43 -4.22 -5.81
C LYS A 50 -1.86 -5.31 -6.71
N GLN A 51 -2.46 -6.48 -6.71
CA GLN A 51 -2.12 -7.61 -7.57
C GLN A 51 -3.33 -7.98 -8.42
N GLY A 52 -3.22 -7.78 -9.73
CA GLY A 52 -4.20 -8.29 -10.69
C GLY A 52 -4.13 -9.81 -10.82
N VAL A 53 -5.12 -10.39 -11.49
CA VAL A 53 -5.13 -11.84 -11.79
C VAL A 53 -3.87 -12.24 -12.56
N ASN A 54 -3.13 -13.22 -12.05
CA ASN A 54 -1.87 -13.72 -12.62
C ASN A 54 -0.76 -12.65 -12.78
N ASP A 55 -0.85 -11.54 -12.06
CA ASP A 55 0.18 -10.49 -12.06
C ASP A 55 1.00 -10.54 -10.76
N PHE A 56 2.05 -9.74 -10.64
CA PHE A 56 2.78 -9.56 -9.38
C PHE A 56 2.24 -8.35 -8.58
N PRO A 57 2.42 -8.30 -7.25
CA PRO A 57 2.02 -7.13 -6.46
C PRO A 57 2.72 -5.85 -6.91
N LYS A 58 1.94 -4.84 -7.31
CA LYS A 58 2.41 -3.53 -7.73
C LYS A 58 2.24 -2.51 -6.62
N TYR A 59 3.25 -1.68 -6.40
CA TYR A 59 3.23 -0.63 -5.39
C TYR A 59 2.15 0.41 -5.71
N MET A 60 1.28 0.69 -4.73
CA MET A 60 0.23 1.71 -4.86
C MET A 60 0.59 2.99 -4.13
N LEU A 61 0.83 2.90 -2.82
CA LEU A 61 1.03 4.05 -1.96
C LEU A 61 1.76 3.68 -0.68
N GLN A 62 2.30 4.71 -0.04
CA GLN A 62 3.01 4.64 1.23
C GLN A 62 2.48 5.71 2.18
N ARG A 63 2.37 5.37 3.45
CA ARG A 63 2.04 6.30 4.55
C ARG A 63 3.06 6.16 5.66
N PHE A 64 3.37 7.28 6.30
CA PHE A 64 4.20 7.37 7.48
C PHE A 64 3.47 8.15 8.56
N THR A 65 3.79 7.87 9.83
CA THR A 65 3.14 8.53 10.98
C THR A 65 3.39 10.04 11.01
N ILE A 66 4.49 10.51 10.40
CA ILE A 66 4.87 11.93 10.40
C ILE A 66 5.31 12.38 9.00
N GLY A 67 4.46 13.12 8.30
CA GLY A 67 4.87 14.02 7.21
C GLY A 67 5.21 13.41 5.85
N THR A 68 5.23 12.08 5.68
CA THR A 68 5.48 11.45 4.38
C THR A 68 4.28 10.65 3.90
N GLU A 69 3.70 11.09 2.79
CA GLU A 69 2.69 10.37 2.03
C GLU A 69 3.12 10.33 0.58
N ASN A 70 3.04 9.16 -0.04
CA ASN A 70 3.36 9.00 -1.45
C ASN A 70 2.35 8.07 -2.12
N ASN A 71 1.99 8.38 -3.35
CA ASN A 71 1.16 7.56 -4.21
C ASN A 71 1.89 7.38 -5.53
N ALA A 72 1.89 6.17 -6.08
CA ALA A 72 2.38 5.95 -7.43
C ALA A 72 1.48 6.67 -8.45
N PRO A 73 2.02 7.10 -9.61
CA PRO A 73 1.26 7.87 -10.60
C PRO A 73 -0.03 7.18 -11.08
N GLU A 74 -0.03 5.85 -11.11
CA GLU A 74 -1.17 5.01 -11.51
C GLU A 74 -2.31 5.01 -10.47
N PHE A 75 -2.03 5.43 -9.23
CA PHE A 75 -2.94 5.37 -8.09
C PHE A 75 -3.11 6.76 -7.47
N PRO A 76 -3.80 7.69 -8.16
CA PRO A 76 -3.89 9.07 -7.72
C PRO A 76 -4.65 9.20 -6.39
N LYS A 77 -4.24 10.17 -5.55
CA LYS A 77 -4.70 10.33 -4.16
C LYS A 77 -6.19 10.64 -4.03
N ASP A 78 -6.79 11.27 -5.04
CA ASP A 78 -8.23 11.58 -5.09
C ASP A 78 -9.08 10.32 -5.16
N ARG A 79 -8.59 9.27 -5.84
CA ARG A 79 -9.25 7.96 -5.93
C ARG A 79 -8.77 6.97 -4.87
N PHE A 80 -7.47 6.90 -4.63
CA PHE A 80 -6.84 5.94 -3.73
C PHE A 80 -6.17 6.66 -2.56
N ASN A 81 -6.78 6.58 -1.37
CA ASN A 81 -6.23 7.23 -0.19
C ASN A 81 -6.17 6.27 0.99
N ALA A 82 -5.10 6.35 1.76
CA ALA A 82 -5.00 5.68 3.05
C ALA A 82 -4.62 6.67 4.13
N GLU A 83 -5.06 6.41 5.35
CA GLU A 83 -4.73 7.21 6.52
C GLU A 83 -4.43 6.26 7.66
N ILE A 84 -3.39 6.56 8.45
CA ILE A 84 -3.04 5.74 9.60
C ILE A 84 -3.98 6.11 10.75
N LYS A 85 -4.67 5.10 11.30
CA LYS A 85 -5.60 5.20 12.41
C LYS A 85 -5.22 4.19 13.48
N ASP A 86 -4.57 4.65 14.54
CA ASP A 86 -4.07 3.84 15.65
C ASP A 86 -3.28 2.60 15.18
N LYS A 87 -3.94 1.44 15.14
CA LYS A 87 -3.40 0.13 14.76
C LYS A 87 -3.84 -0.30 13.36
N SER A 88 -4.23 0.64 12.51
CA SER A 88 -4.78 0.33 11.21
C SER A 88 -4.42 1.37 10.16
N VAL A 89 -4.46 0.96 8.89
CA VAL A 89 -4.26 1.84 7.73
C VAL A 89 -5.32 1.54 6.66
N PRO A 90 -6.58 1.95 6.89
CA PRO A 90 -7.64 1.75 5.92
C PRO A 90 -7.31 2.37 4.55
N LEU A 91 -7.44 1.58 3.49
CA LEU A 91 -7.36 2.04 2.10
C LEU A 91 -8.77 2.34 1.58
N LYS A 92 -9.04 3.61 1.29
CA LYS A 92 -10.25 4.09 0.64
C LYS A 92 -10.06 4.12 -0.88
N ILE A 93 -10.97 3.48 -1.61
CA ILE A 93 -11.01 3.48 -3.07
C ILE A 93 -12.33 4.13 -3.50
N GLN A 94 -12.24 5.21 -4.27
CA GLN A 94 -13.41 5.96 -4.76
C GLN A 94 -13.67 5.68 -6.23
N LYS A 95 -14.96 5.72 -6.60
CA LYS A 95 -15.44 5.52 -7.98
C LYS A 95 -14.88 4.20 -8.51
N LEU A 96 -15.28 3.10 -7.88
CA LEU A 96 -14.82 1.76 -8.25
C LEU A 96 -15.01 1.49 -9.74
N GLN A 97 -14.00 0.89 -10.35
CA GLN A 97 -14.00 0.42 -11.73
C GLN A 97 -13.79 -1.09 -11.75
N LEU A 98 -14.18 -1.76 -12.84
CA LEU A 98 -13.97 -3.21 -12.98
C LEU A 98 -12.49 -3.60 -12.87
N SER A 99 -11.60 -2.74 -13.37
CA SER A 99 -10.14 -2.89 -13.27
C SER A 99 -9.62 -2.79 -11.84
N ASP A 100 -10.43 -2.35 -10.88
CA ASP A 100 -10.11 -2.36 -9.46
C ASP A 100 -10.30 -3.74 -8.82
N SER A 101 -10.93 -4.70 -9.51
CA SER A 101 -11.00 -6.08 -9.04
C SER A 101 -9.61 -6.71 -9.00
N ALA A 102 -9.09 -6.96 -7.80
CA ALA A 102 -7.72 -7.39 -7.56
C ALA A 102 -7.54 -7.85 -6.11
N VAL A 103 -6.36 -8.41 -5.82
CA VAL A 103 -5.90 -8.64 -4.45
C VAL A 103 -5.12 -7.43 -3.94
N TYR A 104 -5.40 -7.01 -2.71
CA TYR A 104 -4.78 -5.84 -2.10
C TYR A 104 -3.94 -6.26 -0.88
N TYR A 105 -2.67 -5.88 -0.85
CA TYR A 105 -1.77 -6.24 0.24
C TYR A 105 -1.32 -5.02 1.01
N CYS A 106 -1.23 -5.14 2.33
CA CYS A 106 -0.60 -4.14 3.18
C CYS A 106 0.67 -4.69 3.85
N ALA A 107 1.65 -3.83 4.10
CA ALA A 107 2.91 -4.20 4.75
C ALA A 107 3.46 -3.06 5.63
N LEU A 108 4.06 -3.41 6.79
CA LEU A 108 4.69 -2.49 7.75
C LEU A 108 6.14 -2.10 7.39
N GLN A 109 6.76 -2.82 6.47
CA GLN A 109 8.12 -2.58 5.99
C GLN A 109 8.24 -3.31 4.65
N PRO A 110 9.05 -2.85 3.67
CA PRO A 110 9.26 -3.62 2.47
C PRO A 110 9.98 -4.92 2.86
N THR A 111 9.25 -6.03 2.91
CA THR A 111 9.80 -7.36 3.16
C THR A 111 10.43 -7.86 1.87
N VAL A 112 11.60 -7.32 1.53
CA VAL A 112 12.47 -7.95 0.55
C VAL A 112 13.28 -9.02 1.26
N THR A 113 12.92 -10.29 1.08
CA THR A 113 13.82 -11.44 1.32
C THR A 113 14.84 -11.60 0.17
N GLY A 114 15.12 -10.52 -0.59
CA GLY A 114 16.15 -10.43 -1.61
C GLY A 114 17.03 -9.21 -1.37
N ASN A 115 18.35 -9.40 -1.43
CA ASN A 115 19.43 -8.43 -1.16
C ASN A 115 18.97 -6.95 -1.02
N THR A 116 18.79 -6.53 0.24
CA THR A 116 18.31 -5.21 0.66
C THR A 116 19.15 -4.03 0.16
N THR A 117 20.38 -4.30 -0.30
CA THR A 117 21.32 -3.29 -0.78
C THR A 117 20.85 -2.61 -2.08
N THR A 118 20.09 -3.29 -2.92
CA THR A 118 19.71 -2.75 -4.25
C THR A 118 18.47 -1.85 -4.18
N LEU A 119 17.50 -2.18 -3.30
CA LEU A 119 16.28 -1.38 -3.12
C LEU A 119 16.55 -0.06 -2.40
N TYR A 120 17.42 -0.06 -1.38
CA TYR A 120 17.80 1.17 -0.69
C TYR A 120 18.54 2.16 -1.62
N LYS A 121 19.41 1.63 -2.50
CA LYS A 121 20.12 2.45 -3.51
C LYS A 121 19.17 3.10 -4.52
N ASN A 122 18.11 2.41 -4.93
CA ASN A 122 17.16 2.93 -5.91
C ASN A 122 16.20 3.98 -5.32
N LEU A 123 15.89 3.89 -4.02
CA LEU A 123 15.13 4.94 -3.33
C LEU A 123 15.99 6.18 -3.09
N TRP A 124 17.21 6.02 -2.54
CA TRP A 124 18.11 7.16 -2.29
C TRP A 124 18.51 7.86 -3.61
N SER A 125 18.78 7.09 -4.66
CA SER A 125 19.16 7.66 -5.97
C SER A 125 18.07 8.56 -6.58
N LYS A 126 16.80 8.43 -6.18
CA LYS A 126 15.70 9.26 -6.70
C LYS A 126 15.50 10.55 -5.91
N ASP A 127 15.97 10.62 -4.66
CA ASP A 127 15.76 11.76 -3.74
C ASP A 127 16.96 12.72 -3.62
N ASN A 128 17.96 12.64 -4.50
CA ASN A 128 19.05 13.64 -4.58
C ASN A 128 18.54 14.96 -5.20
N THR A 129 17.66 15.62 -4.45
CA THR A 129 17.34 17.03 -4.61
C THR A 129 18.60 17.83 -4.26
N ILE A 130 19.09 18.59 -5.24
CA ILE A 130 20.29 19.43 -5.16
C ILE A 130 20.18 20.36 -3.94
N LEU A 131 21.03 20.18 -2.92
CA LEU A 131 21.25 21.16 -1.86
C LEU A 131 22.64 21.78 -2.04
N HIS A 132 22.59 23.00 -2.56
CA HIS A 132 23.59 24.07 -2.60
C HIS A 132 24.95 23.79 -1.94
N ASN A 133 25.99 23.80 -2.78
CA ASN A 133 27.38 23.99 -2.35
C ASN A 133 27.50 25.34 -1.64
N ILE A 134 27.88 25.31 -0.37
CA ILE A 134 28.48 26.45 0.33
C ILE A 134 29.98 26.17 0.41
N HIS A 135 30.77 26.91 -0.36
CA HIS A 135 32.08 27.38 0.06
C HIS A 135 32.05 28.89 0.00
#